data_AF-A0A933M152-F1
#
_entry.id   AF-A0A933M152-F1
#
_cell.length_a   1.000
_cell.length_b   1.000
_cell.length_c   1.000
_cell.angle_alpha   90.00
_cell.angle_beta   90.00
_cell.angle_gamma   90.00
#
_symmetry.space_group_name_H-M   'P 1'
#
loop_
_entity.id
_entity.type
_entity.pdbx_description
1 polymer ?
#
loop_
_entity_poly.entity_id
_entity_poly.type
_entity_poly.pdbx_seq_one_letter_code
_entity_poly.pdbx_strand_id
1 'polypeptide(L)'
;MTPYYTIPMNEWRHFVAVYNSSAQTFSLYVDGSLLGSPTTGVPPPITNSNSLIIGRHYSQSGSGWFLKGMIDEAGIYNRALTEQEIKEQYTGILKELTDGEYEFRYYSQDNVGNIEPAKTKTLVLDNVAPSSATLAGQADEFGNVILTWTAPGNNQNTGKAAKYDIRTATTPITDENIFTSAAEIPNLPVPRTAGSTETFIVSGLAGGTTHYFALKTADEAGNLSEISNSPGIYLK
;
A
#
# COMPACT_ATOMS: atom_id res chain seq x y z
N MET A 1 4.32 -6.27 34.80
CA MET A 1 2.88 -6.36 34.48
C MET A 1 2.76 -7.23 33.25
N THR A 2 2.05 -8.36 33.33
CA THR A 2 1.71 -9.14 32.13
C THR A 2 0.67 -8.36 31.33
N PRO A 3 0.88 -8.08 30.04
CA PRO A 3 -0.12 -7.39 29.23
C PRO A 3 -1.39 -8.25 29.14
N TYR A 4 -2.54 -7.66 29.47
CA TYR A 4 -3.83 -8.31 29.23
C TYR A 4 -4.28 -7.99 27.81
N TYR A 5 -4.61 -9.03 27.06
CA TYR A 5 -5.19 -8.89 25.73
C TYR A 5 -6.68 -9.22 25.78
N THR A 6 -7.53 -8.23 25.58
CA THR A 6 -8.99 -8.43 25.50
C THR A 6 -9.35 -8.89 24.10
N ILE A 7 -9.94 -10.08 23.99
CA ILE A 7 -10.43 -10.61 22.72
C ILE A 7 -11.83 -10.02 22.45
N PRO A 8 -12.02 -9.24 21.37
CA PRO A 8 -13.33 -8.75 20.97
C PRO A 8 -14.24 -9.92 20.58
N MET A 9 -15.50 -9.85 20.97
CA MET A 9 -16.50 -10.86 20.63
C MET A 9 -16.93 -10.71 19.16
N ASN A 10 -17.14 -11.84 18.48
CA ASN A 10 -17.65 -11.91 17.11
C ASN A 10 -16.76 -11.26 16.04
N GLU A 11 -15.45 -11.20 16.27
CA GLU A 11 -14.46 -10.75 15.28
C GLU A 11 -13.45 -11.87 14.99
N TRP A 12 -13.06 -12.03 13.72
CA TRP A 12 -11.98 -12.95 13.34
C TRP A 12 -10.64 -12.41 13.81
N ARG A 13 -9.90 -13.24 14.55
CA ARG A 13 -8.57 -12.91 15.09
C ARG A 13 -7.57 -13.99 14.71
N HIS A 14 -6.35 -13.57 14.38
CA HIS A 14 -5.27 -14.49 14.05
C HIS A 14 -4.34 -14.67 15.26
N PHE A 15 -4.15 -15.91 15.71
CA PHE A 15 -3.29 -16.23 16.85
C PHE A 15 -2.17 -17.18 16.43
N VAL A 16 -0.93 -16.84 16.80
CA VAL A 16 0.22 -17.75 16.61
C VAL A 16 1.00 -17.87 17.90
N ALA A 17 1.12 -19.09 18.41
CA ALA A 17 2.00 -19.43 19.52
C ALA A 17 3.28 -20.06 18.97
N VAL A 18 4.44 -19.54 19.38
CA VAL A 18 5.75 -20.02 18.93
C VAL A 18 6.57 -20.46 20.12
N TYR A 19 7.04 -21.71 20.10
CA TYR A 19 8.07 -22.21 21.00
C TYR A 19 9.39 -22.39 20.24
N ASN A 20 10.46 -21.76 20.71
CA ASN A 20 11.80 -21.93 20.17
C ASN A 20 12.66 -22.73 21.16
N SER A 21 12.97 -23.97 20.82
CA SER A 21 13.71 -24.89 21.70
C SER A 21 15.17 -24.49 21.91
N SER A 22 15.83 -23.92 20.90
CA SER A 22 17.23 -23.47 20.99
C SER A 22 17.36 -22.24 21.89
N ALA A 23 16.41 -21.31 21.81
CA ALA A 23 16.40 -20.10 22.64
C ALA A 23 15.66 -20.29 23.98
N GLN A 24 14.96 -21.42 24.16
CA GLN A 24 14.05 -21.67 25.29
C GLN A 24 13.05 -20.53 25.50
N THR A 25 12.41 -20.08 24.42
CA THR A 25 11.44 -18.98 24.46
C THR A 25 10.05 -19.41 24.02
N PHE A 26 9.04 -18.80 24.63
CA PHE A 26 7.65 -18.86 24.19
C PHE A 26 7.15 -17.46 23.83
N SER A 27 6.50 -17.32 22.68
CA SER A 27 5.94 -16.06 22.18
C SER A 27 4.52 -16.27 21.71
N LEU A 28 3.65 -15.28 21.93
CA LEU A 28 2.30 -15.24 21.40
C LEU A 28 2.17 -14.03 20.49
N TYR A 29 1.64 -14.23 19.29
CA TYR A 29 1.35 -13.18 18.33
C TYR A 29 -0.15 -13.09 18.14
N VAL A 30 -0.65 -11.86 18.01
CA VAL A 30 -2.05 -11.58 17.70
C VAL A 30 -2.06 -10.63 16.50
N ASP A 31 -2.83 -10.99 15.47
CA ASP A 31 -2.96 -10.21 14.23
C ASP A 31 -1.60 -9.83 13.62
N GLY A 32 -0.70 -10.82 13.54
CA GLY A 32 0.61 -10.66 12.93
C GLY A 32 1.65 -9.95 13.79
N SER A 33 1.31 -9.50 15.00
CA SER A 33 2.20 -8.71 15.88
C SER A 33 2.48 -9.42 17.20
N LEU A 34 3.71 -9.30 17.72
CA LEU A 34 4.08 -9.91 19.00
C LEU A 34 3.29 -9.29 20.16
N LEU A 35 2.65 -10.13 20.96
CA LEU A 35 1.95 -9.73 22.18
C LEU A 35 2.91 -9.69 23.36
N GLY A 36 3.39 -8.49 23.70
CA GLY A 36 4.30 -8.29 24.83
C GLY A 36 5.73 -8.72 24.52
N SER A 37 6.41 -9.31 25.50
CA SER A 37 7.77 -9.83 25.36
C SER A 37 7.78 -11.36 25.40
N PRO A 38 8.73 -12.03 24.71
CA PRO A 38 8.90 -13.47 24.83
C PRO A 38 9.15 -13.90 26.27
N THR A 39 8.50 -14.98 26.70
CA THR A 39 8.87 -15.64 27.96
C THR A 39 10.15 -16.42 27.74
N THR A 40 11.15 -16.26 28.59
CA THR A 40 12.46 -16.92 28.50
C THR A 40 12.59 -18.05 29.54
N GLY A 41 13.54 -18.96 29.32
CA GLY A 41 13.77 -20.10 30.21
C GLY A 41 12.63 -21.12 30.22
N VAL A 42 11.87 -21.19 29.11
CA VAL A 42 10.73 -22.10 28.99
C VAL A 42 11.26 -23.51 28.67
N PRO A 43 11.01 -24.51 29.55
CA PRO A 43 11.48 -25.87 29.32
C PRO A 43 10.78 -26.50 28.10
N PRO A 44 11.36 -27.56 27.51
CA PRO A 44 10.73 -28.29 26.42
C PRO A 44 9.29 -28.73 26.77
N PRO A 45 8.34 -28.64 25.82
CA PRO A 45 6.97 -29.11 26.03
C PRO A 45 6.94 -30.58 26.45
N ILE A 46 6.05 -30.90 27.39
CA ILE A 46 5.84 -32.28 27.86
C ILE A 46 5.18 -33.07 26.74
N THR A 47 5.78 -34.20 26.36
CA THR A 47 5.22 -35.13 25.37
C THR A 47 4.20 -36.05 26.04
N ASN A 48 3.14 -36.38 25.30
CA ASN A 48 2.12 -37.35 25.70
C ASN A 48 1.55 -38.03 24.46
N SER A 49 0.79 -39.10 24.67
CA SER A 49 0.15 -39.89 23.59
C SER A 49 -1.32 -39.52 23.37
N ASN A 50 -1.78 -38.40 23.92
CA ASN A 50 -3.17 -37.97 23.74
C ASN A 50 -3.38 -37.48 22.30
N SER A 51 -4.59 -37.65 21.79
CA SER A 51 -4.97 -37.10 20.48
C SER A 51 -4.88 -35.58 20.47
N LEU A 52 -4.40 -35.01 19.37
CA LEU A 52 -4.56 -33.59 19.08
C LEU A 52 -6.05 -33.28 18.93
N ILE A 53 -6.49 -32.23 19.62
CA ILE A 53 -7.88 -31.78 19.63
C ILE A 53 -7.90 -30.28 19.36
N ILE A 54 -8.82 -29.86 18.51
CA ILE A 54 -9.05 -28.46 18.15
C ILE A 54 -10.46 -28.09 18.65
N GLY A 55 -10.61 -26.88 19.20
CA GLY A 55 -11.89 -26.38 19.71
C GLY A 55 -12.33 -26.95 21.07
N ARG A 56 -11.50 -27.75 21.75
CA ARG A 56 -11.78 -28.20 23.13
C ARG A 56 -10.52 -28.55 23.92
N HIS A 57 -10.63 -28.55 25.24
CA HIS A 57 -9.62 -29.07 26.18
C HIS A 57 -9.71 -30.59 26.33
N TYR A 58 -8.57 -31.26 26.57
CA TYR A 58 -8.49 -32.72 26.73
C TYR A 58 -8.94 -33.11 28.13
N SER A 59 -9.96 -33.95 28.25
CA SER A 59 -10.43 -34.45 29.54
C SER A 59 -10.63 -35.97 29.48
N GLN A 60 -9.99 -36.70 30.40
CA GLN A 60 -10.11 -38.15 30.50
C GLN A 60 -11.53 -38.59 30.93
N SER A 61 -12.28 -37.72 31.62
CA SER A 61 -13.64 -37.98 32.09
C SER A 61 -14.73 -37.57 31.07
N GLY A 62 -14.34 -37.06 29.88
CA GLY A 62 -15.27 -36.59 28.86
C GLY A 62 -15.87 -35.19 29.13
N SER A 63 -15.78 -34.68 30.34
CA SER A 63 -16.16 -33.31 30.70
C SER A 63 -15.04 -32.33 30.37
N GLY A 64 -15.03 -31.80 29.14
CA GLY A 64 -14.05 -30.81 28.66
C GLY A 64 -14.64 -29.41 28.52
N TRP A 65 -13.79 -28.39 28.50
CA TRP A 65 -14.16 -27.04 28.06
C TRP A 65 -14.13 -26.96 26.55
N PHE A 66 -15.14 -26.31 25.96
CA PHE A 66 -15.29 -26.15 24.52
C PHE A 66 -15.08 -24.68 24.15
N LEU A 67 -14.41 -24.45 23.03
CA LEU A 67 -14.40 -23.14 22.39
C LEU A 67 -15.81 -22.83 21.89
N LYS A 68 -16.32 -21.67 22.28
CA LYS A 68 -17.57 -21.12 21.73
C LYS A 68 -17.21 -20.09 20.67
N GLY A 69 -16.90 -20.56 19.46
CA GLY A 69 -16.47 -19.71 18.35
C GLY A 69 -16.18 -20.51 17.09
N MET A 70 -15.71 -19.82 16.06
CA MET A 70 -15.29 -20.41 14.79
C MET A 70 -13.76 -20.53 14.77
N ILE A 71 -13.25 -21.54 14.07
CA ILE A 71 -11.83 -21.74 13.78
C ILE A 71 -11.72 -21.95 12.28
N ASP A 72 -10.74 -21.31 11.67
CA ASP A 72 -10.38 -21.51 10.28
C ASP A 72 -8.85 -21.46 10.12
N GLU A 73 -8.33 -22.03 9.04
CA GLU A 73 -6.90 -21.99 8.66
C GLU A 73 -5.93 -22.47 9.76
N ALA A 74 -6.30 -23.52 10.50
CA ALA A 74 -5.46 -24.05 11.60
C ALA A 74 -4.18 -24.75 11.08
N GLY A 75 -3.02 -24.28 11.53
CA GLY A 75 -1.70 -24.82 11.16
C GLY A 75 -0.82 -25.20 12.36
N ILE A 76 0.01 -26.24 12.19
CA ILE A 76 1.04 -26.66 13.16
C ILE A 76 2.36 -26.85 12.41
N TYR A 77 3.42 -26.24 12.92
CA TYR A 77 4.76 -26.26 12.31
C TYR A 77 5.74 -26.96 13.24
N ASN A 78 6.65 -27.75 12.66
CA ASN A 78 7.73 -28.43 13.38
C ASN A 78 8.97 -27.54 13.59
N ARG A 79 8.81 -26.22 13.46
CA ARG A 79 9.87 -25.22 13.64
C ARG A 79 9.28 -23.95 14.24
N ALA A 80 10.13 -23.15 14.87
CA ALA A 80 9.77 -21.80 15.26
C ALA A 80 9.57 -20.93 14.00
N LEU A 81 8.38 -20.34 13.86
CA LEU A 81 8.14 -19.34 12.82
C LEU A 81 8.80 -18.01 13.23
N THR A 82 9.28 -17.30 12.22
CA THR A 82 9.79 -15.92 12.37
C THR A 82 8.63 -14.92 12.44
N GLU A 83 8.87 -13.75 13.04
CA GLU A 83 7.88 -12.67 13.06
C GLU A 83 7.41 -12.28 11.65
N GLN A 84 8.33 -12.28 10.68
CA GLN A 84 8.01 -11.99 9.29
C GLN A 84 7.03 -13.03 8.71
N GLU A 85 7.28 -14.32 8.88
CA GLU A 85 6.38 -15.38 8.38
C GLU A 85 4.98 -15.29 9.00
N ILE A 86 4.90 -14.92 10.28
CA ILE A 86 3.63 -14.76 11.00
C ILE A 86 2.86 -13.55 10.48
N LYS A 87 3.54 -12.45 10.22
CA LYS A 87 2.95 -11.25 9.63
C LYS A 87 2.44 -11.52 8.21
N GLU A 88 3.17 -12.33 7.45
CA GLU A 88 2.78 -12.75 6.10
C GLU A 88 1.56 -13.68 6.11
N GLN A 89 1.48 -14.63 7.05
CA GLN A 89 0.28 -15.46 7.25
C GLN A 89 -0.94 -14.60 7.62
N TYR A 90 -0.77 -13.59 8.48
CA TYR A 90 -1.86 -12.71 8.88
C TYR A 90 -2.40 -11.83 7.73
N THR A 91 -1.50 -11.24 6.94
CA THR A 91 -1.87 -10.27 5.91
C THR A 91 -2.42 -10.90 4.63
N GLY A 92 -2.24 -12.21 4.45
CA GLY A 92 -2.61 -12.92 3.23
C GLY A 92 -1.60 -12.63 2.11
N ILE A 93 -1.10 -13.68 1.48
CA ILE A 93 -0.06 -13.56 0.45
C ILE A 93 -0.72 -13.19 -0.89
N LEU A 94 -0.72 -11.89 -1.23
CA LEU A 94 -0.58 -11.45 -2.62
C LEU A 94 0.83 -10.89 -2.77
N LYS A 95 1.82 -11.78 -2.81
CA LYS A 95 3.20 -11.40 -3.11
C LYS A 95 3.46 -11.54 -4.62
N GLU A 96 4.30 -10.64 -5.13
CA GLU A 96 4.81 -10.64 -6.50
C GLU A 96 3.74 -10.53 -7.59
N LEU A 97 2.64 -9.86 -7.28
CA LEU A 97 1.75 -9.41 -8.33
C LEU A 97 2.41 -8.22 -9.02
N THR A 98 2.80 -8.41 -10.27
CA THR A 98 3.22 -7.31 -11.15
C THR A 98 2.01 -6.47 -11.54
N ASP A 99 2.24 -5.32 -12.17
CA ASP A 99 1.15 -4.55 -12.78
C ASP A 99 0.30 -5.45 -13.68
N GLY A 100 -1.02 -5.30 -13.57
CA GLY A 100 -1.97 -6.14 -14.28
C GLY A 100 -3.31 -6.29 -13.58
N GLU A 101 -4.23 -6.95 -14.27
CA GLU A 101 -5.56 -7.27 -13.78
C GLU A 101 -5.59 -8.72 -13.26
N TYR A 102 -6.02 -8.88 -12.01
CA TYR A 102 -6.15 -10.16 -11.33
C TYR A 102 -7.63 -10.43 -11.02
N GLU A 103 -8.14 -11.57 -11.50
CA GLU A 103 -9.47 -12.05 -11.15
C GLU A 103 -9.39 -13.10 -10.05
N PHE A 104 -9.91 -12.78 -8.87
CA PHE A 104 -10.07 -13.73 -7.78
C PHE A 104 -11.40 -14.45 -7.92
N ARG A 105 -11.34 -15.77 -8.12
CA ARG A 105 -12.52 -16.64 -8.19
C ARG A 105 -12.70 -17.37 -6.87
N TYR A 106 -13.89 -17.29 -6.28
CA TYR A 106 -14.20 -17.95 -5.03
C TYR A 106 -15.59 -18.60 -5.06
N TYR A 107 -15.73 -19.78 -4.46
CA TYR A 107 -16.99 -20.52 -4.32
C TYR A 107 -16.93 -21.38 -3.06
N SER A 108 -18.09 -21.71 -2.51
CA SER A 108 -18.23 -22.72 -1.46
C SER A 108 -18.73 -24.05 -2.03
N GLN A 109 -18.26 -25.14 -1.43
CA GLN A 109 -18.76 -26.49 -1.66
C GLN A 109 -19.23 -27.07 -0.31
N ASP A 110 -20.42 -27.64 -0.27
CA ASP A 110 -20.88 -28.33 0.94
C ASP A 110 -20.28 -29.75 1.04
N ASN A 111 -20.46 -30.40 2.20
CA ASN A 111 -19.90 -31.73 2.45
C ASN A 111 -20.54 -32.87 1.61
N VAL A 112 -21.63 -32.57 0.89
CA VAL A 112 -22.31 -33.50 -0.03
C VAL A 112 -21.89 -33.22 -1.49
N GLY A 113 -21.03 -32.22 -1.70
CA GLY A 113 -20.42 -31.91 -2.97
C GLY A 113 -21.19 -30.89 -3.80
N ASN A 114 -22.25 -30.26 -3.27
CA ASN A 114 -22.93 -29.17 -3.97
C ASN A 114 -22.03 -27.94 -3.99
N ILE A 115 -21.71 -27.45 -5.20
CA ILE A 115 -20.85 -26.29 -5.43
C ILE A 115 -21.74 -25.11 -5.83
N GLU A 116 -21.61 -23.98 -5.14
CA GLU A 116 -22.26 -22.74 -5.60
C GLU A 116 -21.54 -22.17 -6.84
N PRO A 117 -22.21 -21.37 -7.68
CA PRO A 117 -21.55 -20.65 -8.75
C PRO A 117 -20.39 -19.79 -8.24
N ALA A 118 -19.24 -19.86 -8.91
CA ALA A 118 -18.08 -19.04 -8.56
C ALA A 118 -18.40 -17.55 -8.70
N LYS A 119 -18.06 -16.81 -7.65
CA LYS A 119 -18.08 -15.35 -7.62
C LYS A 119 -16.68 -14.86 -7.98
N THR A 120 -16.62 -13.69 -8.60
CA THR A 120 -15.35 -13.08 -9.02
C THR A 120 -15.17 -11.72 -8.38
N LYS A 121 -13.92 -11.36 -8.09
CA LYS A 121 -13.52 -10.02 -7.68
C LYS A 121 -12.24 -9.65 -8.44
N THR A 122 -12.28 -8.50 -9.11
CA THR A 122 -11.12 -7.99 -9.85
C THR A 122 -10.27 -7.08 -8.97
N LEU A 123 -8.95 -7.22 -9.06
CA LEU A 123 -7.95 -6.32 -8.52
C LEU A 123 -7.07 -5.85 -9.68
N VAL A 124 -6.98 -4.54 -9.89
CA VAL A 124 -6.03 -3.95 -10.83
C VAL A 124 -4.87 -3.39 -10.01
N LEU A 125 -3.66 -3.85 -10.31
CA LEU A 125 -2.43 -3.27 -9.77
C LEU A 125 -1.76 -2.45 -10.85
N ASP A 126 -1.45 -1.20 -10.52
CA ASP A 126 -0.74 -0.26 -11.38
C ASP A 126 0.22 0.52 -10.48
N ASN A 127 1.51 0.23 -10.61
CA ASN A 127 2.57 0.81 -9.80
C ASN A 127 3.62 1.51 -10.68
N VAL A 128 3.33 1.71 -11.98
CA VAL A 128 4.22 2.39 -12.91
C VAL A 128 3.73 3.81 -13.13
N ALA A 129 4.42 4.75 -12.47
CA ALA A 129 4.16 6.17 -12.62
C ALA A 129 4.34 6.71 -14.06
N PRO A 130 3.71 7.86 -14.37
CA PRO A 130 4.03 8.65 -15.55
C PRO A 130 5.51 9.07 -15.58
N SER A 131 6.06 9.30 -16.78
CA SER A 131 7.39 9.90 -16.92
C SER A 131 7.40 11.36 -16.47
N SER A 132 8.53 11.86 -15.99
CA SER A 132 8.67 13.30 -15.75
C SER A 132 8.59 14.07 -17.06
N ALA A 133 7.87 15.19 -17.03
CA ALA A 133 7.76 16.07 -18.17
C ALA A 133 9.00 16.98 -18.28
N THR A 134 9.26 17.49 -19.49
CA THR A 134 10.13 18.66 -19.68
C THR A 134 9.23 19.88 -19.88
N LEU A 135 9.26 20.78 -18.91
CA LEU A 135 8.51 22.01 -18.89
C LEU A 135 9.33 23.15 -19.52
N ALA A 136 8.71 23.86 -20.46
CA ALA A 136 9.20 25.11 -21.01
C ALA A 136 8.24 26.24 -20.61
N GLY A 137 8.75 27.46 -20.52
CA GLY A 137 7.95 28.63 -20.22
C GLY A 137 8.49 29.88 -20.91
N GLN A 138 7.59 30.75 -21.33
CA GLN A 138 7.92 32.05 -21.91
C GLN A 138 6.95 33.12 -21.39
N ALA A 139 7.47 34.31 -21.10
CA ALA A 139 6.64 35.45 -20.76
C ALA A 139 5.93 35.99 -22.03
N ASP A 140 4.69 36.41 -21.91
CA ASP A 140 3.98 37.16 -22.94
C ASP A 140 4.11 38.68 -22.74
N GLU A 141 3.56 39.46 -23.67
CA GLU A 141 3.58 40.93 -23.63
C GLU A 141 2.68 41.53 -22.53
N PHE A 142 1.85 40.71 -21.88
CA PHE A 142 0.85 41.12 -20.89
C PHE A 142 1.25 40.72 -19.46
N GLY A 143 2.45 40.18 -19.26
CA GLY A 143 2.94 39.76 -17.95
C GLY A 143 2.44 38.37 -17.49
N ASN A 144 1.95 37.54 -18.41
CA ASN A 144 1.62 36.14 -18.14
C ASN A 144 2.79 35.23 -18.55
N VAL A 145 2.79 34.01 -18.04
CA VAL A 145 3.71 32.95 -18.46
C VAL A 145 2.95 31.90 -19.25
N ILE A 146 3.35 31.65 -20.48
CA ILE A 146 2.86 30.54 -21.30
C ILE A 146 3.78 29.34 -21.03
N LEU A 147 3.25 28.34 -20.35
CA LEU A 147 3.89 27.04 -20.13
C LEU A 147 3.59 26.09 -21.29
N THR A 148 4.57 25.29 -21.67
CA THR A 148 4.44 24.27 -22.71
C THR A 148 5.21 23.02 -22.32
N TRP A 149 4.60 21.85 -22.51
CA TRP A 149 5.24 20.56 -22.26
C TRP A 149 4.68 19.48 -23.20
N THR A 150 5.32 18.33 -23.23
CA THR A 150 4.75 17.13 -23.88
C THR A 150 4.05 16.30 -22.81
N ALA A 151 2.79 15.95 -23.02
CA ALA A 151 2.01 15.14 -22.09
C ALA A 151 2.69 13.79 -21.83
N PRO A 152 3.01 13.46 -20.56
CA PRO A 152 3.34 12.10 -20.17
C PRO A 152 2.11 11.17 -20.25
N GLY A 153 2.35 9.86 -20.19
CA GLY A 153 1.30 8.84 -20.22
C GLY A 153 0.72 8.51 -18.85
N ASN A 154 -0.10 7.46 -18.81
CA ASN A 154 -0.47 6.79 -17.55
C ASN A 154 0.77 6.09 -16.99
N ASN A 155 1.41 5.27 -17.82
CA ASN A 155 2.60 4.51 -17.44
C ASN A 155 3.74 5.00 -18.33
N GLN A 156 4.71 5.68 -17.72
CA GLN A 156 5.79 6.36 -18.44
C GLN A 156 5.23 7.32 -19.52
N ASN A 157 5.45 7.01 -20.80
CA ASN A 157 4.98 7.78 -21.96
C ASN A 157 3.87 7.05 -22.75
N THR A 158 3.16 6.10 -22.14
CA THR A 158 2.08 5.32 -22.78
C THR A 158 0.73 5.62 -22.15
N GLY A 159 -0.32 5.71 -22.97
CA GLY A 159 -1.67 5.97 -22.49
C GLY A 159 -1.91 7.45 -22.21
N LYS A 160 -2.65 7.76 -21.14
CA LYS A 160 -3.09 9.10 -20.80
C LYS A 160 -3.00 9.28 -19.29
N ALA A 161 -2.28 10.30 -18.83
CA ALA A 161 -2.27 10.66 -17.42
C ALA A 161 -3.65 11.11 -16.92
N ALA A 162 -3.89 11.00 -15.62
CA ALA A 162 -5.14 11.45 -15.01
C ALA A 162 -5.13 12.96 -14.73
N LYS A 163 -4.02 13.50 -14.21
CA LYS A 163 -3.93 14.91 -13.82
C LYS A 163 -2.50 15.45 -13.81
N TYR A 164 -2.40 16.78 -13.79
CA TYR A 164 -1.18 17.54 -13.55
C TYR A 164 -1.22 18.24 -12.19
N ASP A 165 -0.05 18.45 -11.60
CA ASP A 165 0.20 19.36 -10.48
C ASP A 165 1.37 20.28 -10.89
N ILE A 166 1.07 21.55 -11.17
CA ILE A 166 2.08 22.56 -11.50
C ILE A 166 2.22 23.50 -10.32
N ARG A 167 3.47 23.73 -9.91
CA ARG A 167 3.85 24.61 -8.82
C ARG A 167 4.64 25.81 -9.32
N THR A 168 4.59 26.92 -8.59
CA THR A 168 5.42 28.11 -8.80
C THR A 168 6.11 28.58 -7.52
N ALA A 169 7.34 29.08 -7.65
CA ALA A 169 8.15 29.64 -6.58
C ALA A 169 9.08 30.76 -7.09
N THR A 170 9.70 31.52 -6.19
CA THR A 170 10.73 32.53 -6.53
C THR A 170 12.15 31.97 -6.51
N THR A 171 12.29 30.69 -6.20
CA THR A 171 13.55 29.93 -6.23
C THR A 171 13.35 28.65 -7.04
N PRO A 172 14.41 28.06 -7.64
CA PRO A 172 14.31 26.80 -8.36
C PRO A 172 13.65 25.68 -7.53
N ILE A 173 12.73 24.93 -8.14
CA ILE A 173 12.04 23.81 -7.52
C ILE A 173 12.78 22.53 -7.90
N THR A 174 13.62 22.03 -6.99
CA THR A 174 14.60 20.96 -7.29
C THR A 174 14.46 19.71 -6.41
N ASP A 175 13.58 19.75 -5.40
CA ASP A 175 13.29 18.62 -4.53
C ASP A 175 11.84 18.65 -4.02
N GLU A 176 11.40 17.54 -3.44
CA GLU A 176 10.02 17.34 -2.96
C GLU A 176 9.60 18.29 -1.84
N ASN A 177 10.53 18.75 -0.99
CA ASN A 177 10.19 19.71 0.08
C ASN A 177 9.89 21.09 -0.52
N ILE A 178 10.68 21.51 -1.52
CA ILE A 178 10.41 22.77 -2.23
C ILE A 178 9.13 22.63 -3.06
N PHE A 179 8.93 21.50 -3.76
CA PHE A 179 7.71 21.27 -4.54
C PHE A 179 6.45 21.35 -3.68
N THR A 180 6.47 20.69 -2.51
CA THR A 180 5.35 20.67 -1.56
C THR A 180 5.06 22.07 -0.97
N SER A 181 6.09 22.88 -0.74
CA SER A 181 5.94 24.24 -0.17
C SER A 181 5.66 25.32 -1.23
N ALA A 182 5.93 25.05 -2.50
CA ALA A 182 5.67 25.94 -3.62
C ALA A 182 4.15 26.11 -3.87
N ALA A 183 3.78 27.27 -4.40
CA ALA A 183 2.38 27.62 -4.62
C ALA A 183 1.76 26.81 -5.76
N GLU A 184 0.57 26.26 -5.54
CA GLU A 184 -0.20 25.52 -6.54
C GLU A 184 -0.77 26.45 -7.62
N ILE A 185 -0.68 26.01 -8.87
CA ILE A 185 -1.38 26.64 -9.99
C ILE A 185 -2.69 25.87 -10.20
N PRO A 186 -3.85 26.51 -9.96
CA PRO A 186 -5.15 25.84 -10.09
C PRO A 186 -5.63 25.79 -11.54
N ASN A 187 -6.72 25.06 -11.77
CA ASN A 187 -7.47 24.99 -13.04
C ASN A 187 -6.63 24.51 -14.24
N LEU A 188 -5.73 23.56 -13.98
CA LEU A 188 -4.90 22.92 -15.00
C LEU A 188 -5.76 22.15 -16.02
N PRO A 189 -5.30 22.03 -17.27
CA PRO A 189 -6.02 21.26 -18.28
C PRO A 189 -6.05 19.78 -17.91
N VAL A 190 -7.10 19.08 -18.33
CA VAL A 190 -7.12 17.62 -18.31
C VAL A 190 -6.04 17.12 -19.27
N PRO A 191 -5.12 16.23 -18.85
CA PRO A 191 -4.07 15.71 -19.72
C PRO A 191 -4.64 15.14 -21.02
N ARG A 192 -3.94 15.34 -22.13
CA ARG A 192 -4.17 14.60 -23.37
C ARG A 192 -3.36 13.31 -23.39
N THR A 193 -3.58 12.50 -24.42
CA THR A 193 -2.81 11.29 -24.65
C THR A 193 -1.32 11.61 -24.77
N ALA A 194 -0.49 10.70 -24.28
CA ALA A 194 0.94 10.86 -24.24
C ALA A 194 1.52 11.28 -25.59
N GLY A 195 2.54 12.14 -25.57
CA GLY A 195 3.17 12.70 -26.78
C GLY A 195 2.45 13.93 -27.36
N SER A 196 1.26 14.28 -26.87
CA SER A 196 0.59 15.52 -27.25
C SER A 196 1.30 16.73 -26.64
N THR A 197 1.47 17.81 -27.40
CA THR A 197 1.96 19.08 -26.85
C THR A 197 0.87 19.77 -26.05
N GLU A 198 1.09 20.03 -24.76
CA GLU A 198 0.22 20.80 -23.87
C GLU A 198 0.67 22.25 -23.71
N THR A 199 -0.30 23.14 -23.47
CA THR A 199 -0.06 24.56 -23.22
C THR A 199 -0.96 25.09 -22.12
N PHE A 200 -0.44 25.93 -21.23
CA PHE A 200 -1.21 26.58 -20.17
C PHE A 200 -0.72 27.99 -19.90
N ILE A 201 -1.62 28.94 -19.67
CA ILE A 201 -1.29 30.35 -19.39
C ILE A 201 -1.44 30.60 -17.90
N VAL A 202 -0.36 31.02 -17.26
CA VAL A 202 -0.33 31.43 -15.86
C VAL A 202 -0.37 32.95 -15.78
N SER A 203 -1.43 33.49 -15.21
CA SER A 203 -1.65 34.93 -15.02
C SER A 203 -1.56 35.36 -13.56
N GLY A 204 -1.50 36.67 -13.30
CA GLY A 204 -1.58 37.23 -11.94
C GLY A 204 -0.30 37.08 -11.12
N LEU A 205 0.83 36.85 -11.79
CA LEU A 205 2.14 36.78 -11.18
C LEU A 205 2.72 38.18 -10.96
N ALA A 206 3.50 38.36 -9.90
CA ALA A 206 4.20 39.62 -9.66
C ALA A 206 5.26 39.88 -10.73
N GLY A 207 5.27 41.07 -11.32
CA GLY A 207 6.33 41.54 -12.22
C GLY A 207 7.61 41.92 -11.49
N GLY A 208 8.68 42.15 -12.24
CA GLY A 208 10.01 42.53 -11.74
C GLY A 208 10.78 41.39 -11.06
N THR A 209 10.30 40.15 -11.14
CA THR A 209 10.93 38.97 -10.51
C THR A 209 10.91 37.73 -11.41
N THR A 210 11.76 36.76 -11.09
CA THR A 210 11.78 35.45 -11.76
C THR A 210 10.86 34.48 -11.03
N HIS A 211 9.95 33.85 -11.77
CA HIS A 211 9.13 32.74 -11.29
C HIS A 211 9.67 31.43 -11.85
N TYR A 212 9.86 30.45 -10.97
CA TYR A 212 10.27 29.10 -11.30
C TYR A 212 9.07 28.17 -11.24
N PHE A 213 8.93 27.31 -12.25
CA PHE A 213 7.80 26.40 -12.35
C PHE A 213 8.27 24.96 -12.36
N ALA A 214 7.51 24.05 -11.77
CA ALA A 214 7.72 22.62 -11.90
C ALA A 214 6.39 21.89 -12.01
N LEU A 215 6.40 20.73 -12.65
CA LEU A 215 5.24 19.90 -12.94
C LEU A 215 5.48 18.47 -12.45
N LYS A 216 4.49 17.89 -11.78
CA LYS A 216 4.33 16.44 -11.59
C LYS A 216 3.07 15.97 -12.30
N THR A 217 3.11 14.76 -12.83
CA THR A 217 1.99 14.13 -13.51
C THR A 217 1.53 12.92 -12.70
N ALA A 218 0.22 12.74 -12.55
CA ALA A 218 -0.35 11.58 -11.86
C ALA A 218 -1.18 10.73 -12.81
N ASP A 219 -1.13 9.41 -12.62
CA ASP A 219 -2.00 8.45 -13.30
C ASP A 219 -3.33 8.22 -12.53
N GLU A 220 -4.17 7.32 -13.06
CA GLU A 220 -5.48 6.99 -12.45
C GLU A 220 -5.35 6.20 -11.14
N ALA A 221 -4.25 5.49 -10.95
CA ALA A 221 -3.93 4.73 -9.74
C ALA A 221 -3.33 5.61 -8.62
N GLY A 222 -2.97 6.85 -8.94
CA GLY A 222 -2.40 7.82 -8.01
C GLY A 222 -0.88 7.81 -7.95
N ASN A 223 -0.19 7.06 -8.82
CA ASN A 223 1.26 7.13 -8.90
C ASN A 223 1.68 8.48 -9.50
N LEU A 224 2.74 9.07 -8.95
CA LEU A 224 3.24 10.38 -9.34
C LEU A 224 4.57 10.24 -10.09
N SER A 225 4.73 11.02 -11.16
CA SER A 225 6.02 11.18 -11.82
C SER A 225 7.04 11.82 -10.87
N GLU A 226 8.32 11.70 -11.22
CA GLU A 226 9.35 12.61 -10.70
C GLU A 226 9.03 14.07 -11.05
N ILE A 227 9.62 15.01 -10.30
CA ILE A 227 9.51 16.45 -10.58
C ILE A 227 10.14 16.74 -11.95
N SER A 228 9.47 17.58 -12.76
CA SER A 228 10.07 18.09 -14.00
C SER A 228 11.34 18.92 -13.74
N ASN A 229 11.99 19.37 -14.81
CA ASN A 229 12.90 20.51 -14.69
C ASN A 229 12.18 21.76 -14.13
N SER A 230 12.97 22.74 -13.69
CA SER A 230 12.46 23.99 -13.08
C SER A 230 12.85 25.24 -13.88
N PRO A 231 12.24 25.52 -15.05
CA PRO A 231 12.54 26.74 -15.81
C PRO A 231 12.19 28.00 -15.01
N GLY A 232 13.11 28.98 -15.00
CA GLY A 232 12.90 30.31 -14.43
C GLY A 232 12.52 31.32 -15.51
N ILE A 233 11.38 31.99 -15.35
CA ILE A 233 10.84 32.96 -16.29
C ILE A 233 10.79 34.32 -15.60
N TYR A 234 11.53 35.29 -16.13
CA TYR A 234 11.50 36.66 -15.64
C TYR A 234 10.32 37.42 -16.25
N LEU A 235 9.47 38.00 -15.39
CA LEU A 235 8.42 38.92 -15.80
C LEU A 235 8.91 40.35 -15.62
N LYS A 236 8.87 41.13 -16.69
CA LYS A 236 9.27 42.55 -16.68
C LYS A 236 8.27 43.42 -15.93
#